data_AF-A0A378C119-F1
#
_entry.id   AF-A0A378C119-F1
#
_cell.length_a   1.000
_cell.length_b   1.000
_cell.length_c   1.000
_cell.angle_alpha   90.00
_cell.angle_beta   90.00
_cell.angle_gamma   90.00
#
_symmetry.space_group_name_H-M   'P 1'
#
loop_
_entity.id
_entity.type
_entity.pdbx_description
1 polymer ?
#
loop_
_entity_poly.entity_id
_entity_poly.type
_entity_poly.pdbx_seq_one_letter_code
_entity_poly.pdbx_strand_id
1 'polypeptide(L)'
;MSVIIALAALALLMLAAYRGYSVILFAPIAALGAVLLTDPGAVGPAFTGLFMEKMVGFVKLYFPVFLLGAVFGKLIELSGFSRSIVAAAIRILGRRHAIPVIVLVCALLTYGGVSLFVVAFAVYPFAAELFRQSGIPKRLIPATVALGAFSFTMDALPGTPQIQNIIPTSFFGTNAWAAPGWGLSARCSLSSSVCCGWSVSAAKRRPAAKAMGPTCKMSRRPRMTSICRIR
;
A
#
# COMPACT_ATOMS: atom_id res chain seq x y z
N MET A 1 -25.76 -12.81 23.29
CA MET A 1 -26.46 -12.69 22.00
C MET A 1 -25.82 -11.63 21.10
N SER A 2 -25.61 -10.40 21.58
CA SER A 2 -24.97 -9.30 20.82
C SER A 2 -23.61 -9.62 20.18
N VAL A 3 -22.72 -10.32 20.89
CA VAL A 3 -21.41 -10.72 20.36
C VAL A 3 -21.53 -11.68 19.17
N ILE A 4 -22.46 -12.63 19.22
CA ILE A 4 -22.67 -13.60 18.15
C ILE A 4 -23.23 -12.90 16.90
N ILE A 5 -24.16 -11.96 17.09
CA ILE A 5 -24.73 -11.13 16.01
C ILE A 5 -23.64 -10.27 15.36
N ALA A 6 -22.76 -9.67 16.17
CA ALA A 6 -21.62 -8.89 15.66
C ALA A 6 -20.64 -9.77 14.85
N LEU A 7 -20.31 -10.97 15.33
CA LEU A 7 -19.47 -11.92 14.60
C LEU A 7 -20.12 -12.39 13.29
N ALA A 8 -21.44 -12.63 13.30
CA ALA A 8 -22.17 -13.00 12.10
C ALA A 8 -22.20 -11.88 11.06
N ALA A 9 -22.42 -10.64 11.49
CA ALA A 9 -22.36 -9.47 10.62
C ALA A 9 -20.95 -9.24 10.04
N LEU A 10 -19.91 -9.46 10.84
CA LEU A 10 -18.52 -9.40 10.38
C LEU A 10 -18.23 -10.50 9.35
N ALA A 11 -18.67 -11.73 9.60
CA ALA A 11 -18.50 -12.85 8.67
C ALA A 11 -19.22 -12.58 7.34
N LEU A 12 -20.44 -12.03 7.39
CA LEU A 12 -21.20 -11.62 6.20
C LEU A 12 -20.47 -10.53 5.40
N LEU A 13 -19.91 -9.54 6.09
CA LEU A 13 -19.12 -8.49 5.48
C LEU A 13 -17.85 -9.03 4.81
N MET A 14 -17.12 -9.94 5.48
CA MET A 14 -15.96 -10.60 4.90
C MET A 14 -16.33 -11.40 3.64
N LEU A 15 -17.43 -12.14 3.69
CA LEU A 15 -17.91 -12.93 2.56
C LEU A 15 -18.30 -12.03 1.37
N ALA A 16 -18.96 -10.91 1.64
CA ALA A 16 -19.28 -9.91 0.62
C ALA A 16 -18.01 -9.28 0.01
N ALA A 17 -17.01 -8.95 0.83
CA ALA A 17 -15.73 -8.41 0.38
C ALA A 17 -14.96 -9.39 -0.51
N TYR A 18 -14.91 -10.68 -0.16
CA TYR A 18 -14.27 -11.70 -0.99
C TYR A 18 -15.01 -11.98 -2.30
N ARG A 19 -16.34 -11.78 -2.33
CA ARG A 19 -17.13 -11.85 -3.58
C ARG A 19 -16.94 -10.65 -4.51
N GLY A 20 -16.14 -9.65 -4.12
CA GLY A 20 -15.89 -8.47 -4.92
C GLY A 20 -16.98 -7.40 -4.84
N TYR A 21 -17.89 -7.50 -3.87
CA TYR A 21 -18.82 -6.40 -3.60
C TYR A 21 -18.09 -5.21 -2.96
N SER A 22 -18.61 -4.00 -3.19
CA SER A 22 -18.04 -2.79 -2.63
C SER A 22 -18.20 -2.76 -1.12
N VAL A 23 -17.08 -2.86 -0.40
CA VAL A 23 -17.04 -2.83 1.07
C VAL A 23 -17.67 -1.55 1.62
N ILE A 24 -17.56 -0.43 0.90
CA ILE A 24 -18.16 0.87 1.26
C ILE A 24 -19.69 0.78 1.40
N LEU A 25 -20.35 0.02 0.52
CA LEU A 25 -21.81 -0.16 0.55
C LEU A 25 -22.23 -1.24 1.54
N PHE A 26 -21.48 -2.34 1.61
CA PHE A 26 -21.84 -3.47 2.47
C PHE A 26 -21.49 -3.26 3.95
N ALA A 27 -20.54 -2.39 4.28
CA ALA A 27 -20.22 -2.06 5.67
C ALA A 27 -21.38 -1.45 6.45
N PRO A 28 -22.05 -0.38 5.96
CA PRO A 28 -23.26 0.13 6.60
C PRO A 28 -24.37 -0.91 6.66
N ILE A 29 -24.58 -1.67 5.58
CA ILE A 29 -25.68 -2.66 5.51
C ILE A 29 -25.47 -3.76 6.55
N ALA A 30 -24.26 -4.31 6.66
CA ALA A 30 -23.94 -5.33 7.65
C ALA A 30 -24.03 -4.79 9.09
N ALA A 31 -23.53 -3.57 9.33
CA ALA A 31 -23.60 -2.92 10.64
C ALA A 31 -25.05 -2.63 11.07
N LEU A 32 -25.87 -2.06 10.18
CA LEU A 32 -27.28 -1.81 10.43
C LEU A 32 -28.08 -3.10 10.57
N GLY A 33 -27.73 -4.14 9.81
CA GLY A 33 -28.29 -5.48 9.99
C GLY A 33 -28.01 -6.06 11.36
N ALA A 34 -26.80 -5.85 11.91
CA ALA A 34 -26.48 -6.24 13.28
C ALA A 34 -27.29 -5.45 14.33
N VAL A 35 -27.44 -4.14 14.12
CA VAL A 35 -28.26 -3.28 15.00
C VAL A 35 -29.72 -3.71 14.95
N LEU A 36 -30.27 -3.98 13.77
CA LEU A 36 -31.65 -4.44 13.60
C LEU A 36 -31.95 -5.73 14.36
N LEU A 37 -30.99 -6.67 14.39
CA LEU A 37 -31.11 -7.93 15.12
C LEU A 37 -30.91 -7.79 16.64
N THR A 38 -30.37 -6.67 17.10
CA THR A 38 -30.08 -6.43 18.53
C THR A 38 -31.11 -5.50 19.17
N ASP A 39 -31.38 -4.37 18.53
CA ASP A 39 -32.40 -3.39 18.89
C ASP A 39 -32.97 -2.73 17.63
N PRO A 40 -34.15 -3.16 17.14
CA PRO A 40 -34.78 -2.62 15.96
C PRO A 40 -35.07 -1.11 16.02
N GLY A 41 -35.31 -0.56 17.22
CA GLY A 41 -35.61 0.85 17.41
C GLY A 41 -34.38 1.75 17.26
N ALA A 42 -33.18 1.21 17.47
CA ALA A 42 -31.93 1.95 17.42
C ALA A 42 -31.32 2.07 16.01
N VAL A 43 -31.89 1.44 14.97
CA VAL A 43 -31.33 1.44 13.60
C VAL A 43 -31.22 2.85 13.03
N GLY A 44 -32.29 3.65 13.14
CA GLY A 44 -32.31 5.04 12.68
C GLY A 44 -31.26 5.91 13.39
N PRO A 45 -31.28 5.97 14.74
CA PRO A 45 -30.28 6.68 15.53
C PRO A 45 -28.83 6.21 15.31
N ALA A 46 -28.61 4.90 15.14
CA ALA A 46 -27.27 4.37 14.88
C ALA A 46 -26.75 4.78 13.48
N PHE A 47 -27.64 4.85 12.49
CA PHE A 47 -27.26 5.33 11.16
C PHE A 47 -26.92 6.82 11.15
N THR A 48 -27.80 7.66 11.70
CA THR A 48 -27.64 9.13 11.63
C THR A 48 -26.71 9.69 12.70
N GLY A 49 -26.77 9.19 13.93
CA GLY A 49 -25.99 9.71 15.06
C GLY A 49 -24.62 9.08 15.24
N LEU A 50 -24.41 7.83 14.79
CA LEU A 50 -23.11 7.16 14.91
C LEU A 50 -22.39 7.06 13.57
N PHE A 51 -23.00 6.41 12.58
CA PHE A 51 -22.33 6.14 11.31
C PHE A 51 -22.09 7.43 10.50
N MET A 52 -23.12 8.25 10.29
CA MET A 52 -23.01 9.50 9.52
C MET A 52 -22.05 10.50 10.16
N GLU A 53 -22.11 10.71 11.48
CA GLU A 53 -21.20 11.63 12.17
C GLU A 53 -19.73 11.22 12.00
N LYS A 54 -19.41 9.93 12.19
CA LYS A 54 -18.04 9.43 12.02
C LYS A 54 -17.59 9.48 10.57
N MET A 55 -18.48 9.20 9.62
CA MET A 55 -18.21 9.32 8.19
C MET A 55 -17.90 10.77 7.81
N VAL A 56 -18.71 11.74 8.23
CA VAL A 56 -18.48 13.17 7.95
C VAL A 56 -17.19 13.65 8.62
N GLY A 57 -16.92 13.23 9.86
CA GLY A 57 -15.66 13.53 10.54
C GLY A 57 -14.44 13.03 9.77
N PHE A 58 -14.50 11.80 9.24
CA PHE A 58 -13.45 11.25 8.39
C PHE A 58 -13.26 12.08 7.11
N VAL A 59 -14.35 12.39 6.39
CA VAL A 59 -14.27 13.19 5.16
C VAL A 59 -13.69 14.58 5.46
N LYS A 60 -14.15 15.26 6.51
CA LYS A 60 -13.66 16.59 6.88
C LYS A 60 -12.15 16.60 7.15
N LEU A 61 -11.62 15.57 7.81
CA LEU A 61 -10.20 15.50 8.17
C LEU A 61 -9.32 15.08 6.99
N TYR A 62 -9.75 14.08 6.20
CA TYR A 62 -8.90 13.45 5.19
C TYR A 62 -9.11 13.96 3.76
N PHE A 63 -10.24 14.63 3.47
CA PHE A 63 -10.54 15.14 2.14
C PHE A 63 -9.45 16.08 1.58
N PRO A 64 -8.95 17.10 2.31
CA PRO A 64 -7.91 17.97 1.78
C PRO A 64 -6.64 17.19 1.44
N VAL A 65 -6.29 16.21 2.25
CA VAL A 65 -5.07 15.42 2.08
C VAL A 65 -5.20 14.47 0.90
N PHE A 66 -6.38 13.88 0.67
CA PHE A 66 -6.65 13.06 -0.52
C PHE A 66 -6.68 13.90 -1.79
N LEU A 67 -7.30 15.08 -1.74
CA LEU A 67 -7.34 16.00 -2.87
C LEU A 67 -5.93 16.43 -3.26
N LEU A 68 -5.13 16.90 -2.30
CA LEU A 68 -3.74 17.30 -2.52
C LEU A 68 -2.88 16.12 -2.99
N GLY A 69 -3.07 14.92 -2.41
CA GLY A 69 -2.37 13.71 -2.85
C GLY A 69 -2.69 13.33 -4.29
N ALA A 70 -3.96 13.40 -4.69
CA ALA A 70 -4.39 13.13 -6.06
C ALA A 70 -3.87 14.18 -7.05
N VAL A 71 -3.94 15.47 -6.70
CA VAL A 71 -3.41 16.58 -7.51
C VAL A 71 -1.89 16.45 -7.66
N PHE A 72 -1.16 16.21 -6.57
CA PHE A 72 0.28 15.99 -6.59
C PHE A 72 0.65 14.78 -7.46
N GLY A 73 -0.03 13.65 -7.26
CA GLY A 73 0.16 12.45 -8.08
C GLY A 73 0.00 12.74 -9.58
N LYS A 74 -1.03 13.52 -9.94
CA LYS A 74 -1.29 13.90 -11.33
C LYS A 74 -0.27 14.91 -11.87
N LEU A 75 0.13 15.90 -11.08
CA LEU A 75 1.15 16.88 -11.48
C LEU A 75 2.51 16.22 -11.72
N ILE A 76 2.91 15.26 -10.90
CA ILE A 76 4.16 14.51 -11.10
C ILE A 76 4.08 13.60 -12.33
N GLU A 77 2.91 13.01 -12.60
CA GLU A 77 2.68 12.25 -13.84
C GLU A 77 2.83 13.14 -15.08
N LEU A 78 2.24 14.35 -15.06
CA LEU A 78 2.23 15.27 -16.19
C LEU A 78 3.55 16.03 -16.40
N SER A 79 4.24 16.39 -15.32
CA SER A 79 5.46 17.20 -15.39
C SER A 79 6.67 16.46 -15.95
N GLY A 80 6.65 15.11 -16.01
CA GLY A 80 7.73 14.31 -16.57
C GLY A 80 9.07 14.36 -15.80
N PHE A 81 9.19 15.20 -14.76
CA PHE A 81 10.36 15.28 -13.86
C PHE A 81 10.65 13.95 -13.16
N SER A 82 9.63 13.11 -12.98
CA SER A 82 9.79 11.75 -12.45
C SER A 82 10.85 10.96 -13.22
N ARG A 83 10.97 11.14 -14.55
CA ARG A 83 11.92 10.39 -15.38
C ARG A 83 13.38 10.71 -15.04
N SER A 84 13.72 11.99 -14.86
CA SER A 84 15.09 12.43 -14.60
C SER A 84 15.53 12.05 -13.18
N ILE A 85 14.64 12.23 -12.19
CA ILE A 85 14.89 11.86 -10.79
C ILE A 85 15.10 10.35 -10.68
N VAL A 86 14.22 9.56 -11.32
CA VAL A 86 14.34 8.10 -11.34
C VAL A 86 15.59 7.64 -12.09
N ALA A 87 15.95 8.27 -13.21
CA ALA A 87 17.17 7.93 -13.94
C ALA A 87 18.43 8.21 -13.10
N ALA A 88 18.46 9.32 -12.37
CA ALA A 88 19.53 9.62 -11.42
C ALA A 88 19.59 8.59 -10.28
N ALA A 89 18.45 8.26 -9.68
CA ALA A 89 18.35 7.24 -8.64
C ALA A 89 18.82 5.85 -9.12
N ILE A 90 18.46 5.46 -10.35
CA ILE A 90 18.90 4.20 -10.96
C ILE A 90 20.41 4.21 -11.23
N ARG A 91 21.03 5.34 -11.59
CA ARG A 91 22.48 5.42 -11.77
C ARG A 91 23.24 5.20 -10.46
N ILE A 92 22.70 5.71 -9.34
CA ILE A 92 23.34 5.61 -8.02
C ILE A 92 23.07 4.24 -7.38
N LEU A 93 21.82 3.77 -7.38
CA LEU A 93 21.41 2.54 -6.66
C LEU A 93 21.37 1.29 -7.56
N GLY A 94 21.37 1.45 -8.88
CA GLY A 94 21.28 0.35 -9.84
C GLY A 94 19.85 -0.20 -10.03
N ARG A 95 19.54 -0.63 -11.26
CA ARG A 95 18.23 -1.21 -11.65
C ARG A 95 17.76 -2.40 -10.80
N ARG A 96 18.69 -3.09 -10.14
CA ARG A 96 18.40 -4.27 -9.30
C ARG A 96 17.70 -3.92 -7.99
N HIS A 97 17.74 -2.66 -7.56
CA HIS A 97 17.22 -2.20 -6.27
C HIS A 97 15.91 -1.39 -6.38
N ALA A 98 15.17 -1.48 -7.49
CA ALA A 98 13.93 -0.72 -7.66
C ALA A 98 12.86 -0.97 -6.56
N ILE A 99 12.60 -2.24 -6.25
CA ILE A 99 11.61 -2.66 -5.24
C ILE A 99 11.97 -2.17 -3.81
N PRO A 100 13.17 -2.46 -3.26
CA PRO A 100 13.49 -2.04 -1.89
C PRO A 100 13.55 -0.53 -1.72
N VAL A 101 13.90 0.23 -2.77
CA VAL A 101 13.92 1.69 -2.73
C VAL A 101 12.51 2.24 -2.51
N ILE A 102 11.52 1.72 -3.24
CA ILE A 102 10.11 2.12 -3.02
C ILE A 102 9.65 1.73 -1.62
N VAL A 103 9.97 0.52 -1.17
CA VAL A 103 9.61 0.03 0.17
C VAL A 103 10.21 0.93 1.26
N LEU A 104 11.48 1.31 1.12
CA LEU A 104 12.17 2.19 2.07
C LEU A 104 11.59 3.61 2.07
N VAL A 105 11.31 4.17 0.88
CA VAL A 105 10.69 5.49 0.74
C VAL A 105 9.28 5.49 1.36
N CYS A 106 8.48 4.45 1.10
CA CYS A 106 7.18 4.27 1.73
C CYS A 106 7.31 4.22 3.24
N ALA A 107 8.20 3.38 3.77
CA ALA A 107 8.39 3.22 5.22
C ALA A 107 8.86 4.51 5.90
N LEU A 108 9.73 5.29 5.25
CA LEU A 108 10.20 6.58 5.77
C LEU A 108 9.07 7.62 5.82
N LEU A 109 8.28 7.72 4.74
CA LEU A 109 7.16 8.66 4.65
C LEU A 109 6.06 8.33 5.66
N THR A 110 5.69 7.05 5.77
CA THR A 110 4.66 6.62 6.71
C THR A 110 5.12 6.68 8.17
N TYR A 111 6.42 6.51 8.43
CA TYR A 111 7.00 6.74 9.75
C TYR A 111 7.08 8.23 10.11
N GLY A 112 7.35 9.09 9.12
CA GLY A 112 7.30 10.56 9.25
C GLY A 112 5.90 11.12 9.52
N GLY A 113 4.90 10.25 9.66
CA GLY A 113 3.53 10.59 10.03
C GLY A 113 2.60 10.92 8.87
N VAL A 114 3.04 10.66 7.65
CA VAL A 114 2.17 10.75 6.48
C VAL A 114 1.18 9.59 6.50
N SER A 115 -0.11 9.91 6.34
CA SER A 115 -1.17 8.90 6.30
C SER A 115 -0.96 7.92 5.13
N LEU A 116 -1.16 6.63 5.38
CA LEU A 116 -1.04 5.53 4.39
C LEU A 116 -1.74 5.84 3.06
N PHE A 117 -2.93 6.42 3.14
CA PHE A 117 -3.74 6.79 1.98
C PHE A 117 -3.04 7.82 1.08
N VAL A 118 -2.32 8.76 1.68
CA VAL A 118 -1.61 9.84 0.97
C VAL A 118 -0.33 9.32 0.35
N VAL A 119 0.38 8.45 1.08
CA VAL A 119 1.61 7.80 0.59
C VAL A 119 1.32 7.00 -0.68
N ALA A 120 0.18 6.33 -0.77
CA ALA A 120 -0.20 5.60 -1.97
C ALA A 120 -0.24 6.51 -3.21
N PHE A 121 -0.84 7.70 -3.11
CA PHE A 121 -0.92 8.65 -4.23
C PHE A 121 0.39 9.35 -4.52
N ALA A 122 1.15 9.71 -3.48
CA ALA A 122 2.42 10.42 -3.64
C ALA A 122 3.53 9.52 -4.21
N VAL A 123 3.58 8.25 -3.81
CA VAL A 123 4.63 7.32 -4.22
C VAL A 123 4.30 6.60 -5.53
N TYR A 124 3.01 6.49 -5.89
CA TYR A 124 2.60 5.85 -7.16
C TYR A 124 3.33 6.36 -8.41
N PRO A 125 3.40 7.68 -8.70
CA PRO A 125 4.05 8.16 -9.92
C PRO A 125 5.57 7.87 -9.92
N PHE A 126 6.21 7.93 -8.76
CA PHE A 126 7.62 7.57 -8.61
C PHE A 126 7.85 6.06 -8.87
N ALA A 127 7.03 5.21 -8.24
CA ALA A 127 7.10 3.77 -8.41
C ALA A 127 6.81 3.32 -9.85
N ALA A 128 5.83 3.96 -10.50
CA ALA A 128 5.47 3.69 -11.89
C ALA A 128 6.64 3.94 -12.85
N GLU A 129 7.37 5.04 -12.65
CA GLU A 129 8.51 5.38 -13.49
C GLU A 129 9.74 4.51 -13.19
N LEU A 130 10.01 4.21 -11.91
CA LEU A 130 11.10 3.31 -11.50
C LEU A 130 10.92 1.88 -12.05
N PHE A 131 9.69 1.37 -12.03
CA PHE A 131 9.37 0.05 -12.59
C PHE A 131 9.46 0.05 -14.10
N ARG A 132 9.01 1.13 -14.76
CA ARG A 132 9.12 1.28 -16.21
C ARG A 132 10.57 1.26 -16.69
N GLN A 133 11.48 1.98 -16.02
CA GLN A 133 12.91 2.00 -16.37
C GLN A 133 13.68 0.74 -15.97
N SER A 134 13.14 -0.05 -15.03
CA SER A 134 13.73 -1.31 -14.56
C SER A 134 13.15 -2.56 -15.26
N GLY A 135 12.17 -2.39 -16.15
CA GLY A 135 11.53 -3.49 -16.88
C GLY A 135 10.62 -4.39 -16.02
N ILE A 136 10.03 -3.84 -14.95
CA ILE A 136 9.16 -4.58 -14.02
C ILE A 136 7.68 -4.28 -14.35
N PRO A 137 6.78 -5.29 -14.35
CA PRO A 137 5.37 -5.05 -14.69
C PRO A 137 4.66 -4.19 -13.64
N LYS A 138 3.85 -3.22 -14.10
CA LYS A 138 3.14 -2.23 -13.27
C LYS A 138 2.20 -2.84 -12.22
N ARG A 139 1.68 -4.05 -12.45
CA ARG A 139 0.81 -4.78 -11.51
C ARG A 139 1.44 -5.02 -10.13
N LEU A 140 2.76 -4.98 -10.04
CA LEU A 140 3.49 -5.19 -8.79
C LEU A 140 3.64 -3.91 -7.96
N ILE A 141 3.33 -2.73 -8.52
CA ILE A 141 3.44 -1.45 -7.82
C ILE A 141 2.57 -1.41 -6.55
N PRO A 142 1.25 -1.75 -6.62
CA PRO A 142 0.42 -1.75 -5.42
C PRO A 142 0.93 -2.71 -4.36
N ALA A 143 1.44 -3.89 -4.76
CA ALA A 143 2.02 -4.86 -3.83
C ALA A 143 3.29 -4.32 -3.14
N THR A 144 4.17 -3.61 -3.87
CA THR A 144 5.37 -3.02 -3.27
C THR A 144 5.10 -1.83 -2.37
N VAL A 145 4.14 -0.99 -2.73
CA VAL A 145 3.68 0.11 -1.87
C VAL A 145 3.01 -0.47 -0.62
N ALA A 146 2.18 -1.50 -0.77
CA ALA A 146 1.55 -2.20 0.34
C ALA A 146 2.58 -2.83 1.30
N LEU A 147 3.60 -3.49 0.76
CA LEU A 147 4.66 -4.12 1.54
C LEU A 147 5.51 -3.09 2.33
N GLY A 148 5.70 -1.88 1.80
CA GLY A 148 6.39 -0.80 2.53
C GLY A 148 5.50 -0.09 3.55
N ALA A 149 4.33 0.36 3.10
CA ALA A 149 3.43 1.22 3.86
C ALA A 149 2.60 0.43 4.89
N PHE A 150 1.98 -0.69 4.51
CA PHE A 150 1.12 -1.45 5.42
C PHE A 150 1.94 -2.33 6.37
N SER A 151 2.96 -3.03 5.89
CA SER A 151 3.65 -4.01 6.74
C SER A 151 4.45 -3.35 7.87
N PHE A 152 5.36 -2.43 7.58
CA PHE A 152 6.23 -1.86 8.61
C PHE A 152 5.49 -0.88 9.53
N THR A 153 4.80 0.10 8.94
CA THR A 153 4.29 1.27 9.67
C THR A 153 2.81 1.22 10.03
N MET A 154 2.03 0.28 9.50
CA MET A 154 0.66 0.08 9.99
C MET A 154 0.65 -0.94 11.13
N ASP A 155 1.34 -2.08 10.99
CA ASP A 155 1.20 -3.20 11.93
C ASP A 155 2.30 -3.28 13.00
N ALA A 156 3.54 -2.85 12.68
CA ALA A 156 4.70 -3.26 13.47
C ALA A 156 5.42 -2.13 14.21
N LEU A 157 5.37 -0.88 13.74
CA LEU A 157 6.08 0.22 14.41
C LEU A 157 5.19 0.81 15.54
N PRO A 158 5.61 0.81 16.83
CA PRO A 158 4.91 1.57 17.86
C PRO A 158 5.07 3.08 17.60
N GLY A 159 4.05 3.88 17.94
CA GLY A 159 4.06 5.34 17.80
C GLY A 159 3.65 5.88 16.43
N THR A 160 3.22 5.05 15.47
CA THR A 160 2.83 5.53 14.14
C THR A 160 1.46 6.24 14.16
N PRO A 161 1.31 7.42 13.55
CA PRO A 161 0.06 8.17 13.53
C PRO A 161 -0.86 7.68 12.40
N GLN A 162 -1.14 6.38 12.37
CA GLN A 162 -2.04 5.78 11.39
C GLN A 162 -3.44 5.63 11.95
N ILE A 163 -4.45 5.83 11.10
CA ILE A 163 -5.87 5.78 11.46
C ILE A 163 -6.22 4.49 12.20
N GLN A 164 -5.68 3.37 11.72
CA GLN A 164 -5.89 2.03 12.28
C GLN A 164 -5.38 1.92 13.71
N ASN A 165 -4.32 2.65 14.06
CA ASN A 165 -3.66 2.58 15.37
C ASN A 165 -4.22 3.63 16.35
N ILE A 166 -4.73 4.76 15.85
CA ILE A 166 -5.26 5.85 16.67
C ILE A 166 -6.76 5.71 17.00
N ILE A 167 -7.54 5.00 16.18
CA ILE A 167 -8.96 4.75 16.51
C ILE A 167 -9.09 4.02 17.86
N PRO A 168 -8.39 2.90 18.11
CA PRO A 168 -8.48 2.21 19.39
C PRO A 168 -7.95 3.04 20.55
N THR A 169 -6.91 3.87 20.35
CA THR A 169 -6.33 4.68 21.44
C THR A 169 -7.35 5.68 22.00
N SER A 170 -8.19 6.25 21.13
CA SER A 170 -9.28 7.15 21.55
C SER A 170 -10.41 6.46 22.31
N PHE A 171 -10.65 5.16 22.08
CA PHE A 171 -11.66 4.37 22.80
C PHE A 171 -11.14 3.80 24.12
N PHE A 172 -9.88 3.37 24.17
CA PHE A 172 -9.27 2.75 25.35
C PHE A 172 -8.49 3.73 26.24
N GLY A 173 -8.44 5.02 25.90
CA GLY A 173 -7.75 6.05 26.68
C GLY A 173 -6.23 5.83 26.79
N THR A 174 -5.64 5.15 25.80
CA THR A 174 -4.22 4.79 25.80
C THR A 174 -3.44 5.61 24.77
N ASN A 175 -2.10 5.56 24.82
CA ASN A 175 -1.25 6.34 23.91
C ASN A 175 -0.76 5.47 22.74
N ALA A 176 -0.41 6.09 21.61
CA ALA A 176 0.18 5.39 20.45
C ALA A 176 1.49 4.63 20.77
N TRP A 177 2.06 4.87 21.96
CA TRP A 177 3.24 4.23 22.52
C TRP A 177 2.95 3.09 23.51
N ALA A 178 1.69 2.71 23.70
CA ALA A 178 1.35 1.61 24.58
C ALA A 178 1.95 0.28 24.03
N ALA A 179 2.72 -0.42 24.87
CA ALA A 179 3.46 -1.66 24.57
C ALA A 179 4.55 -1.58 23.46
N PRO A 180 5.64 -0.79 23.66
CA PRO A 180 6.73 -0.66 22.68
C PRO A 180 7.48 -1.98 22.39
N GLY A 181 7.56 -2.89 23.38
CA GLY A 181 8.32 -4.13 23.27
C GLY A 181 7.75 -5.13 22.26
N TRP A 182 6.42 -5.21 22.16
CA TRP A 182 5.74 -6.05 21.16
C TRP A 182 5.84 -5.46 19.75
N GLY A 183 5.79 -4.13 19.65
CA GLY A 183 6.02 -3.45 18.37
C GLY A 183 7.46 -3.64 17.86
N LEU A 184 8.48 -3.52 18.72
CA LEU A 184 9.87 -3.74 18.29
C LEU A 184 10.12 -5.18 17.81
N SER A 185 9.55 -6.18 18.49
CA SER A 185 9.68 -7.59 18.08
C SER A 185 8.94 -7.89 16.78
N ALA A 186 7.74 -7.33 16.57
CA ALA A 186 7.02 -7.41 15.30
C ALA A 186 7.82 -6.74 14.17
N ARG A 187 8.39 -5.55 14.41
CA ARG A 187 9.21 -4.82 13.43
C ARG A 187 10.44 -5.61 13.03
N CYS A 188 11.15 -6.20 14.00
CA CYS A 188 12.30 -7.05 13.73
C CYS A 188 11.92 -8.29 12.91
N SER A 189 10.78 -8.90 13.20
CA SER A 189 10.28 -10.09 12.49
C SER A 189 9.83 -9.77 11.06
N LEU A 190 9.22 -8.60 10.83
CA LEU A 190 8.85 -8.15 9.50
C LEU A 190 10.07 -7.71 8.68
N SER A 191 11.01 -7.00 9.31
CA SER A 191 12.26 -6.58 8.67
C SER A 191 13.10 -7.79 8.26
N SER A 192 13.18 -8.82 9.11
CA SER A 192 13.85 -10.07 8.78
C SER A 192 13.15 -10.83 7.66
N SER A 193 11.81 -10.86 7.63
CA SER A 193 11.02 -11.50 6.57
C SER A 193 11.18 -10.81 5.22
N VAL A 194 11.16 -9.47 5.21
CA VAL A 194 11.41 -8.69 3.99
C VAL A 194 12.86 -8.87 3.53
N CYS A 195 13.84 -8.79 4.43
CA CYS A 195 15.27 -9.06 4.11
C CYS A 195 15.53 -10.50 3.66
N CYS A 196 14.83 -11.49 4.19
CA CYS A 196 14.93 -12.89 3.77
C CYS A 196 14.29 -13.10 2.39
N GLY A 197 13.08 -12.58 2.16
CA GLY A 197 12.45 -12.59 0.85
C GLY A 197 13.30 -11.88 -0.22
N TRP A 198 14.03 -10.85 0.22
CA TRP A 198 15.02 -10.14 -0.59
C TRP A 198 16.25 -10.99 -0.89
N SER A 199 16.84 -11.63 0.11
CA SER A 199 17.99 -12.53 -0.05
C SER A 199 17.66 -13.74 -0.92
N VAL A 200 16.47 -14.30 -0.77
CA VAL A 200 15.98 -15.41 -1.61
C VAL A 200 15.73 -14.94 -3.04
N SER A 201 15.11 -13.77 -3.24
CA SER A 201 14.94 -13.20 -4.58
C SER A 201 16.28 -12.83 -5.23
N ALA A 202 17.24 -12.34 -4.46
CA ALA A 202 18.59 -12.04 -4.93
C ALA A 202 19.35 -13.32 -5.28
N ALA A 203 19.24 -14.37 -4.46
CA ALA A 203 19.83 -15.69 -4.71
C ALA A 203 19.22 -16.36 -5.94
N LYS A 204 17.89 -16.28 -6.14
CA LYS A 204 17.20 -16.83 -7.32
C LYS A 204 17.53 -16.08 -8.62
N ARG A 205 18.00 -14.82 -8.53
CA ARG A 205 18.51 -14.04 -9.67
C ARG A 205 20.01 -14.27 -9.96
N ARG A 206 20.77 -14.89 -9.05
CA ARG A 206 22.19 -15.26 -9.29
C ARG A 206 22.40 -16.34 -10.37
N PRO A 207 21.59 -17.41 -10.51
CA PRO A 207 21.78 -18.38 -11.59
C PRO A 207 21.50 -17.79 -12.98
N ALA A 208 20.65 -16.76 -13.09
CA ALA A 208 20.40 -16.06 -14.37
C ALA A 208 21.56 -15.14 -14.81
N ALA A 209 22.39 -14.67 -13.87
CA ALA A 209 23.57 -13.86 -14.20
C ALA A 209 24.80 -14.73 -14.53
N LYS A 210 24.87 -15.98 -14.04
CA LYS A 210 25.97 -16.91 -14.32
C LYS A 210 25.85 -17.60 -15.70
N ALA A 211 24.66 -17.57 -16.31
CA ALA A 211 24.46 -18.03 -17.69
C ALA A 211 24.86 -17.00 -18.76
N MET A 212 25.32 -15.79 -18.36
CA MET A 212 25.78 -14.76 -19.27
C MET A 212 27.25 -14.41 -18.98
N GLY A 213 28.15 -15.22 -19.52
CA GLY A 213 29.58 -14.89 -19.69
C GLY A 213 30.31 -16.01 -20.43
N PRO A 214 31.41 -15.76 -21.15
CA PRO A 214 31.81 -14.55 -21.85
C PRO A 214 32.26 -14.90 -23.30
N THR A 215 31.36 -15.21 -24.23
CA THR A 215 31.73 -15.36 -25.65
C THR A 215 30.52 -15.25 -26.55
N CYS A 216 30.34 -14.10 -27.19
CA CYS A 216 29.90 -14.08 -28.58
C CYS A 216 30.35 -12.77 -29.24
N LYS A 217 31.58 -12.80 -29.75
CA LYS A 217 31.95 -11.93 -30.86
C LYS A 217 31.01 -12.28 -32.01
N MET A 218 30.11 -11.38 -32.39
CA MET A 218 29.47 -11.47 -33.69
C MET A 218 29.46 -10.10 -34.35
N SER A 219 30.53 -9.91 -35.13
CA SER A 219 30.54 -9.33 -36.47
C SER A 219 29.62 -8.13 -36.75
N ARG A 220 30.26 -6.99 -37.00
CA ARG A 220 29.72 -5.91 -37.82
C ARG A 220 29.26 -6.48 -39.18
N ARG A 221 28.02 -6.20 -39.61
CA ARG A 221 27.71 -5.60 -40.93
C ARG A 221 26.22 -5.15 -41.03
N PRO A 222 25.92 -4.17 -41.91
CA PRO A 222 24.70 -3.35 -41.91
C PRO A 222 23.67 -3.79 -42.98
N ARG A 223 22.54 -3.03 -43.07
CA ARG A 223 21.48 -3.05 -44.13
C ARG A 223 20.51 -4.25 -44.02
N MET A 224 19.20 -4.19 -44.29
CA MET A 224 18.26 -3.22 -44.87
C MET A 224 16.84 -3.83 -44.72
N THR A 225 15.80 -2.99 -44.70
CA THR A 225 14.42 -3.24 -45.22
C THR A 225 13.48 -4.31 -44.63
N SER A 226 12.32 -3.78 -44.20
CA SER A 226 10.95 -4.20 -44.60
C SER A 226 10.20 -5.30 -43.82
N ILE A 227 8.87 -5.13 -43.80
CA ILE A 227 7.77 -6.03 -43.42
C ILE A 227 7.40 -5.94 -41.91
N CYS A 228 6.42 -5.15 -41.44
CA CYS A 228 4.99 -4.98 -41.82
C CYS A 228 4.11 -6.24 -41.60
N ARG A 229 3.37 -6.28 -40.47
CA ARG A 229 2.00 -6.82 -40.22
C ARG A 229 1.80 -6.97 -38.70
N ILE A 230 0.94 -6.20 -38.03
CA ILE A 230 -0.55 -6.24 -37.98
C ILE A 230 -1.08 -7.62 -37.59
N ARG A 231 -1.36 -7.82 -36.29
CA ARG A 231 -2.71 -7.98 -35.75
C ARG A 231 -2.69 -7.72 -34.24
#